data_AF-A0A3M2HFY0-F1
#
_entry.id   AF-A0A3M2HFY0-F1
#
_cell.length_a   1.000
_cell.length_b   1.000
_cell.length_c   1.000
_cell.angle_alpha   90.00
_cell.angle_beta   90.00
_cell.angle_gamma   90.00
#
_symmetry.space_group_name_H-M   'P 1'
#
loop_
_entity.id
_entity.type
_entity.pdbx_description
1 polymer ?
#
loop_
_entity_poly.entity_id
_entity_poly.type
_entity_poly.pdbx_seq_one_letter_code
_entity_poly.pdbx_strand_id
1 'polypeptide(L)'
;MSKNLSPEVQAILRRTREQGGFDPGRYQDIEAAIASSPDLQRYMTDAAKSGFLRQVTYSSGRPGVAGFYDRKESVIHLSPRAWGDSNKKPIQLDVLTGVLGHETGHAIVRRGRAIATERLATDLYNASLDERPDHTEALERYIGHMRRDEALAESFGWNAVHGRVKQEMGGDYNQPAFLMRVAPSTHCVDELLTPTPGLKLSAEGRLDLNEKYPDYQTNVEAMSRCHFDRDVQPEPGLRGMGVDYNYRNYYGAWAIGVMASYRQTLGASDTLRLDMDRLGLDPRQIEQAGLDLGGRGNTLRYENLRGERIVGSGTLSDLGIRTGDQSPREALAQALSAPSEPAGRGLSHTSHPQHALYRALKAELPAETSEDRLTQITAQSHINGVNTHNLWGLVVTKDEVHVLGDVPGMRADISLREAPPSQQESQQQLEAHALQ
;
A
#
# COMPACT_ATOMS: atom_id res chain seq x y z
N MET A 1 29.96 6.91 -15.58
CA MET A 1 28.70 6.87 -16.37
C MET A 1 27.58 7.68 -15.69
N SER A 2 27.86 8.85 -15.09
CA SER A 2 26.90 9.59 -14.25
C SER A 2 26.11 10.71 -14.98
N LYS A 3 26.21 10.85 -16.31
CA LYS A 3 25.81 12.10 -16.98
C LYS A 3 24.29 12.35 -17.11
N ASN A 4 23.42 11.40 -16.78
CA ASN A 4 21.96 11.53 -16.96
C ASN A 4 21.10 11.32 -15.70
N LEU A 5 21.69 11.18 -14.50
CA LEU A 5 20.91 11.02 -13.27
C LEU A 5 20.34 12.34 -12.79
N SER A 6 19.09 12.35 -12.29
CA SER A 6 18.51 13.55 -11.67
C SER A 6 19.28 13.99 -10.42
N PRO A 7 19.27 15.28 -10.05
CA PRO A 7 19.92 15.75 -8.81
C PRO A 7 19.46 14.99 -7.56
N GLU A 8 18.20 14.58 -7.51
CA GLU A 8 17.63 13.82 -6.39
C GLU A 8 18.22 12.41 -6.29
N VAL A 9 18.34 11.70 -7.42
CA VAL A 9 18.96 10.37 -7.46
C VAL A 9 20.45 10.46 -7.16
N GLN A 10 21.15 11.50 -7.64
CA GLN A 10 22.54 11.76 -7.27
C GLN A 10 22.70 11.98 -5.76
N ALA A 11 21.75 12.67 -5.12
CA ALA A 11 21.76 12.88 -3.67
C ALA A 11 21.52 11.57 -2.90
N ILE A 12 20.63 10.70 -3.39
CA ILE A 12 20.43 9.35 -2.84
C ILE A 12 21.72 8.53 -2.93
N LEU A 13 22.36 8.48 -4.11
CA LEU A 13 23.59 7.73 -4.33
C LEU A 13 24.74 8.26 -3.46
N ARG A 14 24.87 9.58 -3.33
CA ARG A 14 25.87 10.19 -2.46
C ARG A 14 25.70 9.74 -1.00
N ARG A 15 24.48 9.82 -0.45
CA ARG A 15 24.21 9.35 0.92
C ARG A 15 24.42 7.84 1.05
N THR A 16 24.00 7.07 0.05
CA THR A 16 24.22 5.62 -0.01
C THR A 16 25.71 5.27 0.01
N ARG A 17 26.57 6.04 -0.68
CA ARG A 17 28.03 5.85 -0.66
C ARG A 17 28.64 6.18 0.69
N GLU A 18 28.20 7.28 1.30
CA GLU A 18 28.78 7.83 2.53
C GLU A 18 28.32 7.05 3.77
N GLN A 19 27.07 6.58 3.78
CA GLN A 19 26.38 6.09 4.98
C GLN A 19 25.74 4.70 4.78
N GLY A 20 25.69 4.20 3.54
CA GLY A 20 24.97 2.97 3.22
C GLY A 20 25.68 1.68 3.62
N GLY A 21 26.95 1.73 4.04
CA GLY A 21 27.65 0.55 4.57
C GLY A 21 27.95 -0.55 3.55
N PHE A 22 27.90 -0.23 2.25
CA PHE A 22 28.25 -1.15 1.17
C PHE A 22 29.76 -1.15 0.89
N ASP A 23 30.30 -2.30 0.50
CA ASP A 23 31.62 -2.34 -0.13
C ASP A 23 31.58 -1.67 -1.52
N PRO A 24 32.75 -1.26 -2.07
CA PRO A 24 32.79 -0.55 -3.35
C PRO A 24 32.15 -1.30 -4.52
N GLY A 25 32.21 -2.63 -4.56
CA GLY A 25 31.62 -3.43 -5.63
C GLY A 25 30.10 -3.41 -5.56
N ARG A 26 29.54 -3.66 -4.37
CA ARG A 26 28.08 -3.58 -4.16
C ARG A 26 27.53 -2.19 -4.41
N TYR A 27 28.25 -1.14 -4.00
CA TYR A 27 27.86 0.23 -4.33
C TYR A 27 27.83 0.48 -5.84
N GLN A 28 28.82 -0.01 -6.59
CA GLN A 28 28.86 0.10 -8.05
C GLN A 28 27.68 -0.63 -8.71
N ASP A 29 27.30 -1.80 -8.20
CA ASP A 29 26.13 -2.53 -8.70
C ASP A 29 24.83 -1.75 -8.47
N ILE A 30 24.66 -1.10 -7.31
CA ILE A 30 23.52 -0.22 -7.02
C ILE A 30 23.50 0.96 -7.99
N GLU A 31 24.63 1.64 -8.17
CA GLU A 31 24.76 2.75 -9.12
C GLU A 31 24.42 2.30 -10.54
N ALA A 32 24.88 1.12 -10.97
CA ALA A 32 24.61 0.56 -12.28
C ALA A 32 23.14 0.16 -12.47
N ALA A 33 22.53 -0.49 -11.47
CA ALA A 33 21.12 -0.89 -11.49
C ALA A 33 20.19 0.32 -11.65
N ILE A 34 20.50 1.42 -10.95
CA ILE A 34 19.74 2.67 -11.04
C ILE A 34 20.01 3.36 -12.39
N ALA A 35 21.28 3.57 -12.75
CA ALA A 35 21.63 4.33 -13.96
C ALA A 35 21.18 3.67 -15.27
N SER A 36 21.01 2.35 -15.26
CA SER A 36 20.57 1.59 -16.43
C SER A 36 19.06 1.41 -16.55
N SER A 37 18.25 1.87 -15.58
CA SER A 37 16.78 1.78 -15.62
C SER A 37 16.14 3.18 -15.60
N PRO A 38 15.56 3.66 -16.72
CA PRO A 38 14.88 4.96 -16.74
C PRO A 38 13.63 4.98 -15.85
N ASP A 39 12.96 3.84 -15.71
CA ASP A 39 11.80 3.68 -14.83
C ASP A 39 12.17 3.78 -13.36
N LEU A 40 13.21 3.06 -12.92
CA LEU A 40 13.69 3.15 -11.55
C LEU A 40 14.17 4.56 -11.22
N GLN A 41 14.88 5.22 -12.14
CA GLN A 41 15.29 6.62 -11.96
C GLN A 41 14.08 7.53 -11.72
N ARG A 42 13.04 7.44 -12.57
CA ARG A 42 11.82 8.24 -12.40
C ARG A 42 11.16 7.98 -11.04
N TYR A 43 10.97 6.71 -10.67
CA TYR A 43 10.35 6.34 -9.39
C TYR A 43 11.14 6.86 -8.19
N MET A 44 12.47 6.70 -8.20
CA MET A 44 13.32 7.20 -7.13
C MET A 44 13.35 8.72 -7.08
N THR A 45 13.34 9.40 -8.23
CA THR A 45 13.20 10.86 -8.30
C THR A 45 11.90 11.32 -7.66
N ASP A 46 10.76 10.72 -8.02
CA ASP A 46 9.44 11.10 -7.50
C ASP A 46 9.32 10.87 -5.99
N ALA A 47 9.82 9.72 -5.51
CA ALA A 47 9.88 9.40 -4.08
C ALA A 47 10.80 10.37 -3.34
N ALA A 48 11.94 10.74 -3.92
CA ALA A 48 12.89 11.69 -3.32
C ALA A 48 12.33 13.11 -3.26
N LYS A 49 11.69 13.60 -4.33
CA LYS A 49 11.03 14.92 -4.36
C LYS A 49 9.92 15.03 -3.33
N SER A 50 9.23 13.92 -3.08
CA SER A 50 8.19 13.83 -2.05
C SER A 50 8.77 13.70 -0.63
N GLY A 51 10.10 13.61 -0.47
CA GLY A 51 10.78 13.42 0.80
C GLY A 51 10.67 12.01 1.37
N PHE A 52 10.19 11.05 0.57
CA PHE A 52 9.84 9.68 0.93
C PHE A 52 10.96 8.67 0.68
N LEU A 53 11.98 9.04 -0.07
CA LEU A 53 13.18 8.23 -0.24
C LEU A 53 14.43 9.10 -0.13
N ARG A 54 15.37 8.72 0.72
CA ARG A 54 16.57 9.52 0.99
C ARG A 54 17.86 8.75 0.75
N GLN A 55 17.89 7.45 1.00
CA GLN A 55 19.09 6.63 0.88
C GLN A 55 18.75 5.14 0.72
N VAL A 56 19.74 4.39 0.23
CA VAL A 56 19.78 2.93 0.29
C VAL A 56 20.89 2.55 1.28
N THR A 57 20.65 1.53 2.11
CA THR A 57 21.61 1.09 3.13
C THR A 57 21.68 -0.43 3.17
N TYR A 58 22.81 -0.94 3.63
CA TYR A 58 23.03 -2.35 3.85
C TYR A 58 22.42 -2.76 5.19
N SER A 59 21.63 -3.84 5.19
CA SER A 59 21.14 -4.48 6.40
C SER A 59 21.34 -5.98 6.33
N SER A 60 22.11 -6.52 7.26
CA SER A 60 22.18 -7.97 7.53
C SER A 60 21.10 -8.44 8.50
N GLY A 61 20.30 -7.52 9.06
CA GLY A 61 19.50 -7.72 10.26
C GLY A 61 18.16 -8.42 10.08
N ARG A 62 17.66 -8.55 8.84
CA ARG A 62 16.42 -9.30 8.54
C ARG A 62 16.72 -10.55 7.73
N PRO A 63 16.78 -11.73 8.37
CA PRO A 63 16.82 -12.99 7.64
C PRO A 63 15.63 -13.08 6.67
N GLY A 64 15.86 -13.59 5.47
CA GLY A 64 14.81 -13.98 4.53
C GLY A 64 14.34 -12.95 3.50
N VAL A 65 14.60 -11.66 3.64
CA VAL A 65 14.16 -10.66 2.64
C VAL A 65 15.31 -10.13 1.78
N ALA A 66 15.04 -9.81 0.52
CA ALA A 66 16.03 -9.20 -0.38
C ALA A 66 16.21 -7.70 -0.09
N GLY A 67 15.10 -7.01 0.14
CA GLY A 67 15.05 -5.63 0.62
C GLY A 67 13.88 -5.41 1.57
N PHE A 68 13.84 -4.22 2.16
CA PHE A 68 12.63 -3.65 2.76
C PHE A 68 12.75 -2.12 2.80
N TYR A 69 11.62 -1.43 2.72
CA TYR A 69 11.53 0.03 2.86
C TYR A 69 11.12 0.45 4.29
N ASP A 70 12.01 1.19 4.96
CA ASP A 70 11.70 1.86 6.23
C ASP A 70 11.05 3.22 5.97
N ARG A 71 9.76 3.29 6.31
CA ARG A 71 8.92 4.49 6.17
C ARG A 71 9.33 5.65 7.08
N LYS A 72 9.85 5.35 8.28
CA LYS A 72 10.19 6.35 9.30
C LYS A 72 11.46 7.07 8.89
N GLU A 73 12.47 6.31 8.51
CA GLU A 73 13.77 6.85 8.10
C GLU A 73 13.79 7.24 6.61
N SER A 74 12.80 6.79 5.83
CA SER A 74 12.73 6.98 4.37
C SER A 74 13.93 6.32 3.66
N VAL A 75 14.21 5.08 4.04
CA VAL A 75 15.41 4.31 3.66
C VAL A 75 15.02 2.98 3.04
N ILE A 76 15.70 2.59 1.97
CA ILE A 76 15.66 1.20 1.51
C ILE A 76 16.81 0.44 2.16
N HIS A 77 16.53 -0.68 2.79
CA HIS A 77 17.51 -1.60 3.33
C HIS A 77 17.68 -2.79 2.39
N LEU A 78 18.91 -3.11 2.01
CA LEU A 78 19.22 -4.28 1.17
C LEU A 78 20.02 -5.31 1.96
N SER A 79 19.67 -6.59 1.77
CA SER A 79 20.46 -7.71 2.27
C SER A 79 21.33 -8.30 1.15
N PRO A 80 22.27 -9.22 1.45
CA PRO A 80 23.04 -9.92 0.42
C PRO A 80 22.17 -10.63 -0.64
N ARG A 81 20.91 -10.96 -0.34
CA ARG A 81 19.99 -11.62 -1.28
C ARG A 81 19.59 -10.74 -2.45
N ALA A 82 19.62 -9.40 -2.30
CA ALA A 82 19.34 -8.47 -3.40
C ALA A 82 20.28 -8.64 -4.60
N TRP A 83 21.43 -9.31 -4.41
CA TRP A 83 22.40 -9.59 -5.47
C TRP A 83 22.22 -10.95 -6.15
N GLY A 84 21.25 -11.77 -5.75
CA GLY A 84 21.00 -13.08 -6.35
C GLY A 84 22.24 -13.99 -6.42
N ASP A 85 22.36 -14.77 -7.50
CA ASP A 85 23.55 -15.56 -7.82
C ASP A 85 24.65 -14.65 -8.42
N SER A 86 25.70 -14.40 -7.65
CA SER A 86 26.81 -13.52 -8.02
C SER A 86 27.60 -13.98 -9.25
N ASN A 87 27.40 -15.22 -9.72
CA ASN A 87 28.05 -15.74 -10.92
C ASN A 87 27.34 -15.33 -12.23
N LYS A 88 26.15 -14.70 -12.15
CA LYS A 88 25.33 -14.32 -13.32
C LYS A 88 25.12 -12.80 -13.41
N LYS A 89 26.19 -12.04 -13.69
CA LYS A 89 26.19 -10.56 -13.58
C LYS A 89 25.03 -9.81 -14.26
N PRO A 90 24.60 -10.11 -15.51
CA PRO A 90 23.45 -9.40 -16.09
C PRO A 90 22.16 -9.64 -15.31
N ILE A 91 21.91 -10.90 -14.90
CA ILE A 91 20.74 -11.32 -14.12
C ILE A 91 20.79 -10.75 -12.70
N GLN A 92 21.98 -10.70 -12.10
CA GLN A 92 22.19 -10.08 -10.78
C GLN A 92 21.73 -8.62 -10.76
N LEU A 93 22.08 -7.84 -11.79
CA LEU A 93 21.63 -6.44 -11.87
C LEU A 93 20.12 -6.35 -12.09
N ASP A 94 19.51 -7.30 -12.80
CA ASP A 94 18.04 -7.31 -12.98
C ASP A 94 17.31 -7.62 -11.67
N VAL A 95 17.82 -8.58 -10.89
CA VAL A 95 17.31 -8.86 -9.54
C VAL A 95 17.43 -7.62 -8.66
N LEU A 96 18.61 -6.98 -8.65
CA LEU A 96 18.82 -5.76 -7.87
C LEU A 96 17.91 -4.61 -8.31
N THR A 97 17.74 -4.40 -9.62
CA THR A 97 16.82 -3.40 -10.19
C THR A 97 15.37 -3.70 -9.81
N GLY A 98 14.94 -4.97 -9.85
CA GLY A 98 13.60 -5.39 -9.45
C GLY A 98 13.33 -5.12 -7.98
N VAL A 99 14.25 -5.53 -7.10
CA VAL A 99 14.16 -5.27 -5.65
C VAL A 99 14.12 -3.77 -5.36
N LEU A 100 15.04 -2.98 -5.94
CA LEU A 100 15.03 -1.52 -5.76
C LEU A 100 13.73 -0.88 -6.27
N GLY A 101 13.18 -1.37 -7.38
CA GLY A 101 11.89 -0.94 -7.91
C GLY A 101 10.74 -1.26 -6.97
N HIS A 102 10.69 -2.47 -6.43
CA HIS A 102 9.71 -2.91 -5.44
C HIS A 102 9.73 -2.04 -4.19
N GLU A 103 10.90 -1.87 -3.57
CA GLU A 103 11.03 -1.07 -2.35
C GLU A 103 10.76 0.43 -2.57
N THR A 104 11.13 0.95 -3.75
CA THR A 104 10.76 2.32 -4.15
C THR A 104 9.25 2.44 -4.36
N GLY A 105 8.59 1.38 -4.85
CA GLY A 105 7.15 1.28 -4.95
C GLY A 105 6.46 1.55 -3.61
N HIS A 106 6.89 0.87 -2.53
CA HIS A 106 6.38 1.13 -1.17
C HIS A 106 6.60 2.59 -0.75
N ALA A 107 7.72 3.22 -1.11
CA ALA A 107 7.96 4.64 -0.82
C ALA A 107 6.95 5.56 -1.53
N ILE A 108 6.57 5.24 -2.78
CA ILE A 108 5.59 6.00 -3.56
C ILE A 108 4.18 5.85 -2.96
N VAL A 109 3.77 4.62 -2.61
CA VAL A 109 2.41 4.34 -2.11
C VAL A 109 2.26 4.46 -0.59
N ARG A 110 3.32 4.82 0.15
CA ARG A 110 3.39 4.84 1.62
C ARG A 110 2.22 5.53 2.33
N ARG A 111 1.60 6.54 1.70
CA ARG A 111 0.44 7.27 2.26
C ARG A 111 -0.78 6.36 2.39
N GLY A 112 -1.03 5.51 1.40
CA GLY A 112 -2.13 4.55 1.45
C GLY A 112 -1.97 3.59 2.62
N ARG A 113 -0.76 3.05 2.82
CA ARG A 113 -0.45 2.17 3.96
C ARG A 113 -0.63 2.86 5.32
N ALA A 114 -0.24 4.13 5.44
CA ALA A 114 -0.47 4.92 6.66
C ALA A 114 -1.98 5.06 6.96
N ILE A 115 -2.78 5.44 5.96
CA ILE A 115 -4.23 5.58 6.09
C ILE A 115 -4.88 4.25 6.48
N ALA A 116 -4.46 3.14 5.87
CA ALA A 116 -4.99 1.82 6.20
C ALA A 116 -4.68 1.40 7.64
N THR A 117 -3.47 1.71 8.13
CA THR A 117 -3.09 1.50 9.54
C THR A 117 -3.90 2.36 10.50
N GLU A 118 -4.07 3.66 10.20
CA GLU A 118 -4.87 4.58 11.02
C GLU A 118 -6.34 4.12 11.06
N ARG A 119 -6.91 3.77 9.91
CA ARG A 119 -8.27 3.25 9.82
C ARG A 119 -8.45 1.96 10.61
N LEU A 120 -7.48 1.05 10.59
CA LEU A 120 -7.52 -0.15 11.43
C LEU A 120 -7.63 0.24 12.91
N ALA A 121 -6.82 1.19 13.39
CA ALA A 121 -6.90 1.64 14.79
C ALA A 121 -8.27 2.25 15.12
N THR A 122 -8.85 3.05 14.22
CA THR A 122 -10.20 3.61 14.38
C THR A 122 -11.28 2.52 14.40
N ASP A 123 -11.23 1.57 13.48
CA ASP A 123 -12.19 0.46 13.42
C ASP A 123 -12.13 -0.38 14.71
N LEU A 124 -10.94 -0.54 15.29
CA LEU A 124 -10.73 -1.22 16.57
C LEU A 124 -11.27 -0.43 17.76
N TYR A 125 -11.12 0.89 17.77
CA TYR A 125 -11.75 1.75 18.76
C TYR A 125 -13.26 1.60 18.73
N ASN A 126 -13.87 1.74 17.56
CA ASN A 126 -15.32 1.68 17.43
C ASN A 126 -15.86 0.30 17.84
N ALA A 127 -15.19 -0.78 17.42
CA ALA A 127 -15.55 -2.13 17.85
C ALA A 127 -15.42 -2.32 19.37
N SER A 128 -14.48 -1.65 20.04
CA SER A 128 -14.34 -1.77 21.51
C SER A 128 -15.54 -1.25 22.31
N LEU A 129 -16.46 -0.50 21.67
CA LEU A 129 -17.72 -0.07 22.27
C LEU A 129 -18.74 -1.21 22.39
N ASP A 130 -18.58 -2.27 21.60
CA ASP A 130 -19.44 -3.44 21.66
C ASP A 130 -18.99 -4.38 22.79
N GLU A 131 -19.93 -5.07 23.44
CA GLU A 131 -19.61 -6.04 24.49
C GLU A 131 -18.84 -7.26 23.95
N ARG A 132 -19.03 -7.60 22.66
CA ARG A 132 -18.45 -8.79 22.03
C ARG A 132 -18.01 -8.54 20.58
N PRO A 133 -17.04 -7.66 20.34
CA PRO A 133 -16.69 -7.19 19.00
C PRO A 133 -16.25 -8.30 18.06
N ASP A 134 -16.72 -8.23 16.82
CA ASP A 134 -16.19 -8.98 15.69
C ASP A 134 -15.24 -8.09 14.89
N HIS A 135 -13.97 -8.49 14.81
CA HIS A 135 -12.93 -7.72 14.11
C HIS A 135 -12.71 -8.16 12.67
N THR A 136 -13.52 -9.08 12.15
CA THR A 136 -13.35 -9.68 10.82
C THR A 136 -13.27 -8.63 9.72
N GLU A 137 -14.25 -7.73 9.63
CA GLU A 137 -14.29 -6.77 8.53
C GLU A 137 -13.16 -5.73 8.58
N ALA A 138 -12.79 -5.29 9.79
CA ALA A 138 -11.69 -4.36 9.98
C ALA A 138 -10.37 -4.97 9.48
N LEU A 139 -10.15 -6.24 9.82
CA LEU A 139 -8.96 -6.98 9.42
C LEU A 139 -8.97 -7.31 7.91
N GLU A 140 -10.13 -7.64 7.35
CA GLU A 140 -10.31 -7.89 5.91
C GLU A 140 -9.96 -6.64 5.09
N ARG A 141 -10.45 -5.46 5.51
CA ARG A 141 -10.11 -4.19 4.85
C ARG A 141 -8.62 -3.89 4.91
N TYR A 142 -7.99 -4.11 6.06
CA TYR A 142 -6.55 -3.89 6.22
C TYR A 142 -5.73 -4.84 5.33
N ILE A 143 -5.99 -6.15 5.38
CA ILE A 143 -5.32 -7.16 4.57
C ILE A 143 -5.54 -6.88 3.07
N GLY A 144 -6.77 -6.52 2.68
CA GLY A 144 -7.09 -6.15 1.30
C GLY A 144 -6.32 -4.93 0.81
N HIS A 145 -6.03 -3.96 1.69
CA HIS A 145 -5.14 -2.85 1.35
C HIS A 145 -3.70 -3.32 1.15
N MET A 146 -3.16 -4.11 2.09
CA MET A 146 -1.79 -4.61 1.98
C MET A 146 -1.60 -5.49 0.73
N ARG A 147 -2.62 -6.27 0.35
CA ARG A 147 -2.65 -7.02 -0.90
C ARG A 147 -2.48 -6.15 -2.14
N ARG A 148 -3.08 -4.96 -2.16
CA ARG A 148 -2.89 -3.98 -3.25
C ARG A 148 -1.54 -3.27 -3.16
N ASP A 149 -1.08 -2.94 -1.95
CA ASP A 149 0.23 -2.30 -1.69
C ASP A 149 1.37 -3.13 -2.28
N GLU A 150 1.40 -4.43 -1.97
CA GLU A 150 2.39 -5.38 -2.48
C GLU A 150 2.29 -5.58 -4.00
N ALA A 151 1.07 -5.68 -4.55
CA ALA A 151 0.89 -5.81 -5.99
C ALA A 151 1.39 -4.59 -6.76
N LEU A 152 1.18 -3.39 -6.22
CA LEU A 152 1.71 -2.16 -6.81
C LEU A 152 3.24 -2.13 -6.71
N ALA A 153 3.80 -2.42 -5.53
CA ALA A 153 5.26 -2.51 -5.34
C ALA A 153 5.88 -3.48 -6.34
N GLU A 154 5.33 -4.68 -6.48
CA GLU A 154 5.79 -5.68 -7.44
C GLU A 154 5.71 -5.18 -8.88
N SER A 155 4.65 -4.44 -9.22
CA SER A 155 4.51 -3.82 -10.54
C SER A 155 5.55 -2.72 -10.80
N PHE A 156 5.97 -1.97 -9.77
CA PHE A 156 7.11 -1.04 -9.87
C PHE A 156 8.42 -1.79 -10.11
N GLY A 157 8.65 -2.91 -9.42
CA GLY A 157 9.79 -3.81 -9.65
C GLY A 157 9.84 -4.35 -11.09
N TRP A 158 8.71 -4.88 -11.58
CA TRP A 158 8.55 -5.34 -12.96
C TRP A 158 8.91 -4.24 -13.97
N ASN A 159 8.33 -3.04 -13.80
CA ASN A 159 8.58 -1.92 -14.69
C ASN A 159 10.02 -1.38 -14.59
N ALA A 160 10.67 -1.50 -13.44
CA ALA A 160 12.07 -1.13 -13.28
C ALA A 160 12.99 -2.04 -14.10
N VAL A 161 12.76 -3.36 -14.05
CA VAL A 161 13.49 -4.32 -14.89
C VAL A 161 13.18 -4.08 -16.36
N HIS A 162 11.91 -3.84 -16.71
CA HIS A 162 11.50 -3.50 -18.09
C HIS A 162 12.30 -2.32 -18.66
N GLY A 163 12.34 -1.19 -17.94
CA GLY A 163 13.07 0.00 -18.37
C GLY A 163 14.56 -0.29 -18.58
N ARG A 164 15.14 -1.16 -17.74
CA ARG A 164 16.52 -1.61 -17.86
C ARG A 164 16.78 -2.44 -19.11
N VAL A 165 16.00 -3.50 -19.30
CA VAL A 165 16.14 -4.39 -20.47
C VAL A 165 16.00 -3.60 -21.76
N LYS A 166 14.98 -2.75 -21.84
CA LYS A 166 14.72 -1.90 -23.00
C LYS A 166 15.88 -0.94 -23.28
N GLN A 167 16.45 -0.30 -22.26
CA GLN A 167 17.58 0.60 -22.44
C GLN A 167 18.84 -0.13 -22.96
N GLU A 168 19.13 -1.33 -22.46
CA GLU A 168 20.28 -2.11 -22.93
C GLU A 168 20.12 -2.64 -24.36
N MET A 169 18.88 -2.87 -24.80
CA MET A 169 18.56 -3.25 -26.17
C MET A 169 18.43 -2.07 -27.13
N GLY A 170 18.95 -0.89 -26.76
CA GLY A 170 18.93 0.29 -27.64
C GLY A 170 17.54 0.94 -27.80
N GLY A 171 16.59 0.60 -26.92
CA GLY A 171 15.21 1.07 -26.98
C GLY A 171 14.22 0.08 -27.59
N ASP A 172 14.72 -0.99 -28.22
CA ASP A 172 13.87 -2.05 -28.79
C ASP A 172 13.35 -2.98 -27.70
N TYR A 173 12.09 -3.40 -27.83
CA TYR A 173 11.47 -4.36 -26.91
C TYR A 173 11.44 -5.76 -27.51
N ASN A 174 11.93 -6.73 -26.75
CA ASN A 174 11.81 -8.15 -27.05
C ASN A 174 11.19 -8.88 -25.85
N GLN A 175 9.96 -9.33 -26.01
CA GLN A 175 9.19 -9.93 -24.91
C GLN A 175 9.84 -11.19 -24.32
N PRO A 176 10.23 -12.21 -25.10
CA PRO A 176 10.93 -13.37 -24.55
C PRO A 176 12.19 -13.00 -23.75
N ALA A 177 13.02 -12.10 -24.28
CA ALA A 177 14.23 -11.68 -23.61
C ALA A 177 13.95 -10.87 -22.34
N PHE A 178 12.89 -10.07 -22.31
CA PHE A 178 12.44 -9.41 -21.09
C PHE A 178 11.92 -10.40 -20.05
N LEU A 179 11.08 -11.37 -20.43
CA LEU A 179 10.51 -12.35 -19.50
C LEU A 179 11.60 -13.23 -18.88
N MET A 180 12.63 -13.62 -19.64
CA MET A 180 13.82 -14.29 -19.11
C MET A 180 14.55 -13.49 -18.03
N ARG A 181 14.54 -12.16 -18.11
CA ARG A 181 15.30 -11.28 -17.24
C ARG A 181 14.51 -10.82 -16.01
N VAL A 182 13.19 -10.73 -16.11
CA VAL A 182 12.33 -10.38 -14.97
C VAL A 182 11.98 -11.60 -14.13
N ALA A 183 11.88 -12.81 -14.71
CA ALA A 183 11.53 -14.03 -13.97
C ALA A 183 12.40 -14.31 -12.72
N PRO A 184 13.72 -14.02 -12.70
CA PRO A 184 14.53 -14.17 -11.47
C PRO A 184 14.16 -13.21 -10.33
N SER A 185 13.44 -12.12 -10.61
CA SER A 185 13.05 -11.11 -9.62
C SER A 185 11.57 -11.16 -9.23
N THR A 186 10.76 -12.02 -9.85
CA THR A 186 9.32 -12.11 -9.60
C THR A 186 8.79 -13.52 -9.85
N HIS A 187 7.79 -13.93 -9.07
CA HIS A 187 7.05 -15.18 -9.33
C HIS A 187 5.85 -15.01 -10.24
N CYS A 188 5.64 -13.81 -10.75
CA CYS A 188 4.57 -13.49 -11.69
C CYS A 188 4.92 -13.90 -13.13
N VAL A 189 6.08 -14.54 -13.34
CA VAL A 189 6.45 -15.27 -14.55
C VAL A 189 6.73 -16.73 -14.16
N ASP A 190 6.15 -17.68 -14.89
CA ASP A 190 6.37 -19.10 -14.64
C ASP A 190 7.68 -19.61 -15.26
N GLU A 191 8.00 -20.89 -15.01
CA GLU A 191 9.22 -21.55 -15.53
C GLU A 191 9.24 -21.65 -17.06
N LEU A 192 8.08 -21.52 -17.71
CA LEU A 192 7.94 -21.51 -19.17
C LEU A 192 8.00 -20.08 -19.75
N LEU A 193 8.38 -19.09 -18.93
CA LEU A 193 8.45 -17.68 -19.28
C LEU A 193 7.10 -17.10 -19.70
N THR A 194 6.03 -17.56 -19.06
CA THR A 194 4.67 -17.07 -19.28
C THR A 194 4.28 -16.14 -18.13
N PRO A 195 3.82 -14.90 -18.41
CA PRO A 195 3.26 -14.05 -17.38
C PRO A 195 2.03 -14.69 -16.75
N THR A 196 1.79 -14.40 -15.48
CA THR A 196 0.59 -14.84 -14.77
C THR A 196 -0.69 -14.54 -15.55
N PRO A 197 -1.66 -15.48 -15.57
CA PRO A 197 -2.94 -15.26 -16.21
C PRO A 197 -3.62 -13.97 -15.73
N GLY A 198 -4.06 -13.16 -16.68
CA GLY A 198 -4.74 -11.89 -16.41
C GLY A 198 -3.84 -10.66 -16.58
N LEU A 199 -2.51 -10.79 -16.54
CA LEU A 199 -1.62 -9.67 -16.82
C LEU A 199 -1.79 -9.18 -18.27
N LYS A 200 -2.08 -7.89 -18.40
CA LYS A 200 -2.22 -7.12 -19.63
C LYS A 200 -0.99 -6.23 -19.78
N LEU A 201 -0.01 -6.74 -20.51
CA LEU A 201 1.20 -5.99 -20.85
C LEU A 201 0.91 -5.05 -22.03
N SER A 202 1.49 -3.84 -22.02
CA SER A 202 1.51 -2.99 -23.21
C SER A 202 2.26 -3.68 -24.37
N ALA A 203 2.20 -3.12 -25.57
CA ALA A 203 2.98 -3.63 -26.72
C ALA A 203 4.49 -3.68 -26.43
N GLU A 204 4.95 -2.83 -25.52
CA GLU A 204 6.33 -2.75 -25.05
C GLU A 204 6.58 -3.59 -23.79
N GLY A 205 5.64 -4.38 -23.27
CA GLY A 205 5.86 -5.24 -22.10
C GLY A 205 5.72 -4.58 -20.73
N ARG A 206 5.26 -3.33 -20.71
CA ARG A 206 5.12 -2.52 -19.50
C ARG A 206 3.75 -2.74 -18.86
N LEU A 207 3.67 -2.60 -17.55
CA LEU A 207 2.42 -2.52 -16.80
C LEU A 207 1.98 -1.06 -16.61
N ASP A 208 0.72 -0.76 -16.89
CA ASP A 208 0.14 0.55 -16.60
C ASP A 208 -0.24 0.67 -15.13
N LEU A 209 0.41 1.62 -14.44
CA LEU A 209 0.23 1.87 -13.00
C LEU A 209 -0.70 3.06 -12.71
N ASN A 210 -1.35 3.60 -13.74
CA ASN A 210 -2.27 4.72 -13.60
C ASN A 210 -3.71 4.20 -13.63
N GLU A 211 -4.44 4.45 -12.54
CA GLU A 211 -5.83 4.04 -12.32
C GLU A 211 -6.80 4.46 -13.44
N LYS A 212 -6.43 5.47 -14.23
CA LYS A 212 -7.22 5.94 -15.37
C LYS A 212 -7.23 4.98 -16.56
N TYR A 213 -6.28 4.05 -16.63
CA TYR A 213 -6.20 3.09 -17.73
C TYR A 213 -7.01 1.83 -17.44
N PRO A 214 -7.71 1.27 -18.44
CA PRO A 214 -8.66 0.17 -18.24
C PRO A 214 -8.01 -1.10 -17.68
N ASP A 215 -6.74 -1.34 -18.02
CA ASP A 215 -6.02 -2.52 -17.60
C ASP A 215 -5.44 -2.43 -16.17
N TYR A 216 -5.46 -1.25 -15.54
CA TYR A 216 -4.87 -1.05 -14.20
C TYR A 216 -5.44 -2.03 -13.16
N GLN A 217 -6.77 -2.08 -13.02
CA GLN A 217 -7.41 -2.92 -12.00
C GLN A 217 -7.16 -4.41 -12.28
N THR A 218 -7.21 -4.80 -13.55
CA THR A 218 -6.91 -6.17 -13.99
C THR A 218 -5.47 -6.56 -13.67
N ASN A 219 -4.51 -5.66 -13.92
CA ASN A 219 -3.10 -5.88 -13.65
C ASN A 219 -2.79 -5.95 -12.17
N VAL A 220 -3.36 -5.04 -11.36
CA VAL A 220 -3.22 -5.07 -9.89
C VAL A 220 -3.77 -6.38 -9.35
N GLU A 221 -4.94 -6.83 -9.80
CA GLU A 221 -5.52 -8.10 -9.36
C GLU A 221 -4.67 -9.30 -9.76
N ALA A 222 -4.17 -9.35 -11.00
CA ALA A 222 -3.29 -10.43 -11.45
C ALA A 222 -1.97 -10.45 -10.65
N MET A 223 -1.37 -9.28 -10.39
CA MET A 223 -0.19 -9.14 -9.55
C MET A 223 -0.44 -9.58 -8.10
N SER A 224 -1.56 -9.17 -7.51
CA SER A 224 -1.93 -9.62 -6.17
C SER A 224 -2.05 -11.13 -6.08
N ARG A 225 -2.59 -11.80 -7.11
CA ARG A 225 -2.70 -13.27 -7.11
C ARG A 225 -1.36 -13.97 -7.18
N CYS A 226 -0.47 -13.54 -8.07
CA CYS A 226 0.81 -14.21 -8.27
C CYS A 226 1.87 -13.87 -7.23
N HIS A 227 1.72 -12.76 -6.51
CA HIS A 227 2.67 -12.29 -5.50
C HIS A 227 2.13 -12.44 -4.07
N PHE A 228 0.99 -11.83 -3.75
CA PHE A 228 0.46 -11.78 -2.38
C PHE A 228 -0.32 -13.03 -1.96
N ASP A 229 -1.21 -13.52 -2.83
CA ASP A 229 -2.13 -14.64 -2.50
C ASP A 229 -1.46 -16.02 -2.59
N ARG A 230 -0.15 -16.08 -2.87
CA ARG A 230 0.57 -17.35 -2.94
C ARG A 230 0.49 -18.08 -1.60
N ASP A 231 0.30 -19.38 -1.67
CA ASP A 231 0.50 -20.27 -0.53
C ASP A 231 1.98 -20.30 -0.12
N VAL A 232 2.25 -20.87 1.06
CA VAL A 232 3.60 -21.13 1.56
C VAL A 232 4.39 -21.94 0.53
N GLN A 233 5.28 -21.29 -0.20
CA GLN A 233 6.24 -21.93 -1.10
C GLN A 233 7.65 -21.54 -0.66
N PRO A 234 8.63 -22.46 -0.73
CA PRO A 234 10.02 -22.14 -0.45
C PRO A 234 10.55 -21.23 -1.56
N GLU A 235 10.41 -19.92 -1.42
CA GLU A 235 10.77 -19.03 -2.50
C GLU A 235 12.29 -18.97 -2.78
N PRO A 236 12.71 -18.98 -4.05
CA PRO A 236 13.98 -18.40 -4.47
C PRO A 236 13.92 -16.87 -4.33
N GLY A 237 14.15 -16.39 -3.11
CA GLY A 237 14.04 -14.98 -2.70
C GLY A 237 13.87 -14.88 -1.18
N LEU A 238 13.10 -15.83 -0.63
CA LEU A 238 12.99 -16.20 0.80
C LEU A 238 13.85 -17.42 1.18
N ARG A 239 14.91 -17.73 0.42
CA ARG A 239 15.86 -18.78 0.80
C ARG A 239 16.65 -18.35 2.04
N GLY A 240 16.16 -18.76 3.20
CA GLY A 240 16.87 -18.74 4.47
C GLY A 240 16.10 -18.14 5.64
N MET A 241 14.76 -18.21 5.62
CA MET A 241 14.01 -18.20 6.88
C MET A 241 13.42 -19.54 7.29
N GLY A 242 13.28 -20.56 6.43
CA GLY A 242 12.62 -21.81 6.85
C GLY A 242 11.26 -21.53 7.52
N VAL A 243 10.55 -20.50 7.04
CA VAL A 243 9.32 -19.99 7.63
C VAL A 243 8.13 -20.47 6.82
N ASP A 244 7.19 -21.12 7.49
CA ASP A 244 6.02 -21.71 6.88
C ASP A 244 4.84 -20.71 6.85
N TYR A 245 5.05 -19.43 6.48
CA TYR A 245 3.98 -18.42 6.42
C TYR A 245 3.92 -17.62 5.11
N ASN A 246 2.72 -17.20 4.70
CA ASN A 246 2.49 -16.35 3.53
C ASN A 246 2.26 -14.86 3.89
N TYR A 247 2.17 -13.98 2.88
CA TYR A 247 1.97 -12.54 3.06
C TYR A 247 0.71 -12.20 3.86
N ARG A 248 -0.38 -12.94 3.61
CA ARG A 248 -1.65 -12.76 4.32
C ARG A 248 -1.49 -12.96 5.83
N ASN A 249 -0.79 -14.02 6.25
CA ASN A 249 -0.50 -14.30 7.65
C ASN A 249 0.54 -13.33 8.24
N TYR A 250 1.51 -12.86 7.44
CA TYR A 250 2.44 -11.81 7.85
C TYR A 250 1.73 -10.49 8.20
N TYR A 251 0.87 -10.00 7.31
CA TYR A 251 0.08 -8.80 7.56
C TYR A 251 -0.99 -9.01 8.64
N GLY A 252 -1.57 -10.21 8.71
CA GLY A 252 -2.48 -10.62 9.78
C GLY A 252 -1.82 -10.59 11.16
N ALA A 253 -0.60 -11.12 11.28
CA ALA A 253 0.14 -11.14 12.54
C ALA A 253 0.42 -9.73 13.07
N TRP A 254 0.84 -8.81 12.18
CA TRP A 254 1.06 -7.42 12.56
C TRP A 254 -0.23 -6.76 13.05
N ALA A 255 -1.33 -6.91 12.32
CA ALA A 255 -2.61 -6.31 12.68
C ALA A 255 -3.18 -6.90 13.97
N ILE A 256 -3.07 -8.21 14.19
CA ILE A 256 -3.45 -8.86 15.46
C ILE A 256 -2.59 -8.33 16.62
N GLY A 257 -1.29 -8.08 16.40
CA GLY A 257 -0.43 -7.44 17.40
C GLY A 257 -0.89 -6.02 17.76
N VAL A 258 -1.38 -5.26 16.78
CA VAL A 258 -1.96 -3.91 17.01
C VAL A 258 -3.23 -4.05 17.85
N MET A 259 -4.11 -4.98 17.51
CA MET A 259 -5.33 -5.28 18.27
C MET A 259 -5.01 -5.67 19.72
N ALA A 260 -4.04 -6.55 19.93
CA ALA A 260 -3.62 -6.97 21.26
C ALA A 260 -3.10 -5.79 22.09
N SER A 261 -2.27 -4.95 21.49
CA SER A 261 -1.74 -3.74 22.13
C SER A 261 -2.87 -2.77 22.48
N TYR A 262 -3.85 -2.62 21.60
CA TYR A 262 -5.00 -1.75 21.78
C TYR A 262 -5.87 -2.17 22.97
N ARG A 263 -6.17 -3.47 23.03
CA ARG A 263 -7.00 -4.05 24.08
C ARG A 263 -6.33 -3.94 25.45
N GLN A 264 -5.01 -4.11 25.52
CA GLN A 264 -4.23 -3.83 26.74
C GLN A 264 -4.36 -2.37 27.18
N THR A 265 -4.31 -1.41 26.25
CA THR A 265 -4.45 0.03 26.57
C THR A 265 -5.84 0.40 27.06
N LEU A 266 -6.91 -0.16 26.47
CA LEU A 266 -8.28 0.17 26.83
C LEU A 266 -8.86 -0.66 27.99
N GLY A 267 -8.15 -1.71 28.43
CA GLY A 267 -8.69 -2.67 29.41
C GLY A 267 -9.86 -3.50 28.83
N ALA A 268 -9.89 -3.69 27.51
CA ALA A 268 -10.88 -4.52 26.84
C ALA A 268 -10.67 -6.02 27.15
N SER A 269 -11.65 -6.87 26.80
CA SER A 269 -11.58 -8.32 27.00
C SER A 269 -10.24 -8.92 26.50
N ASP A 270 -9.79 -10.01 27.09
CA ASP A 270 -8.59 -10.75 26.69
C ASP A 270 -8.78 -11.65 25.46
N THR A 271 -10.00 -11.75 24.92
CA THR A 271 -10.36 -12.69 23.86
C THR A 271 -10.69 -11.98 22.55
N LEU A 272 -9.88 -12.24 21.52
CA LEU A 272 -10.05 -11.72 20.17
C LEU A 272 -11.08 -12.53 19.38
N ARG A 273 -12.05 -11.89 18.72
CA ARG A 273 -13.05 -12.61 17.89
C ARG A 273 -12.91 -12.20 16.43
N LEU A 274 -12.77 -13.19 15.55
CA LEU A 274 -12.69 -13.00 14.10
C LEU A 274 -12.96 -14.31 13.35
N ASP A 275 -13.41 -14.21 12.11
CA ASP A 275 -13.53 -15.33 11.16
C ASP A 275 -12.18 -15.56 10.47
N MET A 276 -11.39 -16.49 11.00
CA MET A 276 -10.07 -16.83 10.47
C MET A 276 -10.15 -17.44 9.08
N ASP A 277 -11.19 -18.25 8.82
CA ASP A 277 -11.38 -18.92 7.55
C ASP A 277 -11.63 -17.88 6.43
N ARG A 278 -12.54 -16.92 6.66
CA ARG A 278 -12.82 -15.82 5.73
C ARG A 278 -11.59 -14.98 5.46
N LEU A 279 -10.80 -14.72 6.48
CA LEU A 279 -9.58 -13.92 6.36
C LEU A 279 -8.41 -14.70 5.74
N GLY A 280 -8.50 -16.03 5.65
CA GLY A 280 -7.42 -16.92 5.20
C GLY A 280 -6.23 -16.92 6.17
N LEU A 281 -6.50 -16.82 7.47
CA LEU A 281 -5.50 -16.77 8.53
C LEU A 281 -5.32 -18.16 9.17
N ASP A 282 -4.06 -18.57 9.32
CA ASP A 282 -3.66 -19.78 10.04
C ASP A 282 -2.90 -19.38 11.31
N PRO A 283 -3.36 -19.83 12.50
CA PRO A 283 -2.73 -19.48 13.77
C PRO A 283 -1.22 -19.76 13.83
N ARG A 284 -0.76 -20.91 13.29
CA ARG A 284 0.67 -21.28 13.31
C ARG A 284 1.47 -20.33 12.42
N GLN A 285 0.94 -20.01 11.24
CA GLN A 285 1.59 -19.06 10.34
C GLN A 285 1.67 -17.66 10.96
N ILE A 286 0.62 -17.20 11.65
CA ILE A 286 0.63 -15.92 12.36
C ILE A 286 1.74 -15.87 13.42
N GLU A 287 1.86 -16.91 14.24
CA GLU A 287 2.89 -16.98 15.29
C GLU A 287 4.30 -16.97 14.68
N GLN A 288 4.52 -17.77 13.64
CA GLN A 288 5.79 -17.84 12.91
C GLN A 288 6.12 -16.55 12.16
N ALA A 289 5.11 -15.81 11.71
CA ALA A 289 5.27 -14.54 11.01
C ALA A 289 5.75 -13.40 11.91
N GLY A 290 5.90 -13.64 13.21
CA GLY A 290 6.43 -12.66 14.15
C GLY A 290 5.35 -11.85 14.85
N LEU A 291 4.22 -12.50 15.18
CA LEU A 291 3.22 -11.92 16.06
C LEU A 291 3.88 -11.32 17.32
N ASP A 292 3.68 -10.02 17.53
CA ASP A 292 4.21 -9.28 18.66
C ASP A 292 3.08 -8.95 19.65
N LEU A 293 3.09 -9.65 20.79
CA LEU A 293 2.16 -9.44 21.90
C LEU A 293 2.86 -8.69 23.06
N GLY A 294 3.95 -8.00 22.77
CA GLY A 294 4.74 -7.25 23.73
C GLY A 294 5.80 -8.06 24.48
N GLY A 295 6.11 -9.28 24.03
CA GLY A 295 7.18 -10.09 24.61
C GLY A 295 6.99 -11.59 24.39
N ARG A 296 8.10 -12.32 24.23
CA ARG A 296 8.11 -13.77 24.04
C ARG A 296 7.35 -14.48 25.17
N GLY A 297 6.46 -15.41 24.79
CA GLY A 297 5.65 -16.19 25.72
C GLY A 297 4.35 -15.52 26.14
N ASN A 298 4.14 -14.24 25.79
CA ASN A 298 2.81 -13.64 25.90
C ASN A 298 1.84 -14.35 24.97
N THR A 299 0.58 -14.43 25.39
CA THR A 299 -0.47 -15.14 24.67
C THR A 299 -1.72 -14.29 24.50
N LEU A 300 -2.49 -14.58 23.45
CA LEU A 300 -3.77 -13.96 23.16
C LEU A 300 -4.80 -15.05 22.87
N ARG A 301 -5.91 -15.06 23.62
CA ARG A 301 -7.02 -15.97 23.34
C ARG A 301 -7.77 -15.49 22.12
N TYR A 302 -8.26 -16.41 21.30
CA TYR A 302 -9.16 -16.07 20.21
C TYR A 302 -10.37 -17.02 20.10
N GLU A 303 -11.46 -16.50 19.57
CA GLU A 303 -12.65 -17.23 19.13
C GLU A 303 -12.75 -17.11 17.61
N ASN A 304 -12.76 -18.25 16.92
CA ASN A 304 -12.98 -18.31 15.48
C ASN A 304 -14.48 -18.27 15.19
N LEU A 305 -14.90 -17.34 14.33
CA LEU A 305 -16.29 -17.09 13.97
C LEU A 305 -16.65 -17.73 12.63
N ARG A 306 -17.96 -17.93 12.43
CA ARG A 306 -18.58 -18.17 11.12
C ARG A 306 -19.95 -17.50 11.15
N GLY A 307 -20.01 -16.28 10.62
CA GLY A 307 -21.08 -15.34 10.98
C GLY A 307 -21.05 -15.06 12.49
N GLU A 308 -22.20 -15.01 13.15
CA GLU A 308 -22.27 -14.72 14.60
C GLU A 308 -21.86 -15.91 15.51
N ARG A 309 -21.70 -17.11 14.93
CA ARG A 309 -21.43 -18.33 15.69
C ARG A 309 -19.93 -18.52 15.93
N ILE A 310 -19.58 -18.88 17.16
CA ILE A 310 -18.25 -19.41 17.49
C ILE A 310 -18.16 -20.85 16.99
N VAL A 311 -17.22 -21.10 16.08
CA VAL A 311 -16.95 -22.42 15.51
C VAL A 311 -15.66 -23.04 16.04
N GLY A 312 -14.82 -22.26 16.71
CA GLY A 312 -13.61 -22.73 17.38
C GLY A 312 -13.02 -21.68 18.30
N SER A 313 -12.00 -22.06 19.06
CA SER A 313 -11.23 -21.14 19.89
C SER A 313 -9.82 -21.67 20.07
N GLY A 314 -8.87 -20.77 20.33
CA GLY A 314 -7.49 -21.15 20.60
C GLY A 314 -6.71 -20.04 21.26
N THR A 315 -5.39 -20.21 21.24
CA THR A 315 -4.44 -19.25 21.80
C THR A 315 -3.36 -19.01 20.76
N LEU A 316 -3.04 -17.74 20.53
CA LEU A 316 -1.88 -17.29 19.77
C LEU A 316 -0.74 -16.96 20.74
N SER A 317 0.50 -17.23 20.34
CA SER A 317 1.70 -17.09 21.16
C SER A 317 2.75 -16.21 20.48
N ASP A 318 3.31 -15.26 21.21
CA ASP A 318 4.47 -14.49 20.75
C ASP A 318 5.74 -15.34 20.86
N LEU A 319 6.32 -15.72 19.72
CA LEU A 319 7.51 -16.56 19.66
C LEU A 319 8.82 -15.77 19.90
N GLY A 320 8.75 -14.45 20.07
CA GLY A 320 9.89 -13.55 20.14
C GLY A 320 10.54 -13.27 18.78
N ILE A 321 9.87 -13.63 17.69
CA ILE A 321 10.28 -13.35 16.31
C ILE A 321 9.83 -11.92 15.98
N ARG A 322 10.69 -11.12 15.35
CA ARG A 322 10.38 -9.74 14.95
C ARG A 322 10.76 -9.54 13.48
N THR A 323 9.75 -9.31 12.65
CA THR A 323 9.87 -9.27 11.18
C THR A 323 9.56 -7.90 10.59
N GLY A 324 8.80 -7.04 11.29
CA GLY A 324 8.37 -5.72 10.81
C GLY A 324 9.26 -4.54 11.20
N ASP A 325 9.09 -3.42 10.47
CA ASP A 325 9.77 -2.11 10.68
C ASP A 325 9.28 -1.32 11.87
N GLN A 326 8.01 -1.47 12.22
CA GLN A 326 7.36 -0.74 13.29
C GLN A 326 6.69 -1.72 14.22
N SER A 327 6.99 -1.64 15.52
CA SER A 327 6.29 -2.47 16.50
C SER A 327 4.80 -2.10 16.53
N PRO A 328 3.90 -3.06 16.78
CA PRO A 328 2.48 -2.76 16.88
C PRO A 328 2.14 -1.70 17.94
N ARG A 329 2.90 -1.67 19.05
CA ARG A 329 2.77 -0.65 20.10
C ARG A 329 3.13 0.75 19.60
N GLU A 330 4.20 0.90 18.83
CA GLU A 330 4.57 2.20 18.25
C GLU A 330 3.57 2.65 17.19
N ALA A 331 3.07 1.72 16.36
CA ALA A 331 2.03 2.01 15.38
C ALA A 331 0.75 2.51 16.06
N LEU A 332 0.37 1.85 17.16
CA LEU A 332 -0.75 2.29 17.96
C LEU A 332 -0.48 3.64 18.64
N ALA A 333 0.67 3.81 19.29
CA ALA A 333 1.02 5.08 19.93
C ALA A 333 1.02 6.21 18.91
N GLN A 334 1.47 5.98 17.68
CA GLN A 334 1.41 6.95 16.60
C GLN A 334 -0.04 7.22 16.15
N ALA A 335 -0.88 6.21 16.05
CA ALA A 335 -2.30 6.39 15.72
C ALA A 335 -3.09 7.14 16.81
N LEU A 336 -2.73 6.94 18.09
CA LEU A 336 -3.34 7.61 19.24
C LEU A 336 -2.74 8.98 19.56
N SER A 337 -1.48 9.22 19.19
CA SER A 337 -0.78 10.50 19.40
C SER A 337 -0.80 11.39 18.16
N ALA A 338 -1.13 10.84 16.99
CA ALA A 338 -1.72 11.63 15.92
C ALA A 338 -2.85 12.40 16.58
N PRO A 339 -2.90 13.74 16.44
CA PRO A 339 -3.93 14.51 17.11
C PRO A 339 -5.25 13.81 16.84
N SER A 340 -5.87 13.34 17.92
CA SER A 340 -7.23 12.84 17.91
C SER A 340 -8.10 14.04 17.57
N GLU A 341 -8.06 14.40 16.29
CA GLU A 341 -8.93 15.39 15.70
C GLU A 341 -10.30 14.74 15.75
N PRO A 342 -11.25 15.36 16.48
CA PRO A 342 -12.53 14.75 16.77
C PRO A 342 -13.17 14.28 15.47
N ALA A 343 -13.80 13.10 15.51
CA ALA A 343 -14.79 12.73 14.52
C ALA A 343 -15.79 13.90 14.41
N GLY A 344 -15.70 14.70 13.35
CA GLY A 344 -16.51 15.91 13.18
C GLY A 344 -15.78 17.17 12.72
N ARG A 345 -14.93 17.09 11.69
CA ARG A 345 -14.49 18.30 10.96
C ARG A 345 -14.54 18.06 9.46
N GLY A 346 -15.49 18.70 8.78
CA GLY A 346 -15.36 19.22 7.41
C GLY A 346 -15.14 18.25 6.27
N LEU A 347 -15.87 18.43 5.16
CA LEU A 347 -15.59 17.75 3.87
C LEU A 347 -14.15 17.97 3.37
N SER A 348 -13.53 19.06 3.79
CA SER A 348 -12.16 19.44 3.46
C SER A 348 -11.09 18.60 4.16
N HIS A 349 -11.45 17.84 5.20
CA HIS A 349 -10.51 17.05 5.98
C HIS A 349 -10.27 15.68 5.34
N THR A 350 -9.02 15.21 5.34
CA THR A 350 -8.60 14.00 4.62
C THR A 350 -9.24 12.71 5.11
N SER A 351 -9.75 12.70 6.35
CA SER A 351 -10.45 11.56 6.96
C SER A 351 -11.94 11.54 6.68
N HIS A 352 -12.52 12.60 6.09
CA HIS A 352 -13.94 12.62 5.78
C HIS A 352 -14.25 11.64 4.64
N PRO A 353 -15.29 10.78 4.72
CA PRO A 353 -15.62 9.81 3.66
C PRO A 353 -15.78 10.44 2.27
N GLN A 354 -16.32 11.66 2.23
CA GLN A 354 -16.48 12.45 1.00
C GLN A 354 -15.31 13.37 0.66
N HIS A 355 -14.16 13.24 1.34
CA HIS A 355 -12.98 14.09 1.06
C HIS A 355 -12.49 13.96 -0.38
N ALA A 356 -12.53 12.74 -0.92
CA ALA A 356 -12.11 12.49 -2.30
C ALA A 356 -13.00 13.26 -3.29
N LEU A 357 -14.32 13.27 -3.06
CA LEU A 357 -15.28 13.99 -3.90
C LEU A 357 -15.11 15.50 -3.75
N TYR A 358 -14.93 15.98 -2.52
CA TYR A 358 -14.60 17.37 -2.21
C TYR A 358 -13.35 17.83 -2.97
N ARG A 359 -12.28 17.03 -2.97
CA ARG A 359 -11.02 17.35 -3.68
C ARG A 359 -11.19 17.38 -5.19
N ALA A 360 -11.94 16.42 -5.75
CA ALA A 360 -12.20 16.36 -7.18
C ALA A 360 -12.99 17.58 -7.66
N LEU A 361 -14.05 17.93 -6.95
CA LEU A 361 -14.86 19.12 -7.26
C LEU A 361 -14.08 20.42 -7.09
N LYS A 362 -13.24 20.52 -6.06
CA LYS A 362 -12.37 21.68 -5.82
C LYS A 362 -11.38 21.93 -6.95
N ALA A 363 -10.93 20.87 -7.64
CA ALA A 363 -9.98 21.00 -8.75
C ALA A 363 -10.64 21.53 -10.04
N GLU A 364 -11.94 21.29 -10.21
CA GLU A 364 -12.68 21.61 -11.43
C GLU A 364 -13.50 22.92 -11.30
N LEU A 365 -13.85 23.32 -10.09
CA LEU A 365 -14.59 24.54 -9.82
C LEU A 365 -13.70 25.80 -9.94
N PRO A 366 -14.29 26.97 -10.29
CA PRO A 366 -13.56 28.24 -10.33
C PRO A 366 -12.88 28.54 -8.99
N ALA A 367 -11.68 29.13 -9.05
CA ALA A 367 -10.86 29.40 -7.87
C ALA A 367 -11.53 30.35 -6.86
N GLU A 368 -12.52 31.14 -7.30
CA GLU A 368 -13.29 32.06 -6.48
C GLU A 368 -14.45 31.38 -5.72
N THR A 369 -14.66 30.08 -5.93
CA THR A 369 -15.72 29.32 -5.25
C THR A 369 -15.43 29.26 -3.75
N SER A 370 -16.35 29.75 -2.92
CA SER A 370 -16.20 29.73 -1.47
C SER A 370 -16.24 28.31 -0.91
N GLU A 371 -15.60 28.09 0.25
CA GLU A 371 -15.62 26.79 0.94
C GLU A 371 -17.03 26.35 1.33
N ASP A 372 -17.92 27.29 1.66
CA ASP A 372 -19.34 27.02 1.94
C ASP A 372 -20.05 26.46 0.69
N ARG A 373 -19.82 27.09 -0.47
CA ARG A 373 -20.40 26.61 -1.73
C ARG A 373 -19.82 25.27 -2.14
N LEU A 374 -18.51 25.07 -2.04
CA LEU A 374 -17.86 23.80 -2.37
C LEU A 374 -18.40 22.65 -1.49
N THR A 375 -18.63 22.94 -0.21
CA THR A 375 -19.17 21.97 0.74
C THR A 375 -20.63 21.62 0.40
N GLN A 376 -21.45 22.61 0.05
CA GLN A 376 -22.81 22.38 -0.44
C GLN A 376 -22.83 21.52 -1.71
N ILE A 377 -22.01 21.86 -2.70
CA ILE A 377 -21.95 21.11 -3.98
C ILE A 377 -21.52 19.66 -3.72
N THR A 378 -20.52 19.44 -2.86
CA THR A 378 -20.05 18.09 -2.50
C THR A 378 -21.14 17.29 -1.79
N ALA A 379 -21.85 17.89 -0.83
CA ALA A 379 -22.92 17.23 -0.09
C ALA A 379 -24.09 16.86 -1.01
N GLN A 380 -24.57 17.80 -1.83
CA GLN A 380 -25.68 17.56 -2.77
C GLN A 380 -25.31 16.55 -3.88
N SER A 381 -24.05 16.54 -4.32
CA SER A 381 -23.56 15.53 -5.26
C SER A 381 -23.65 14.13 -4.66
N HIS A 382 -23.19 13.97 -3.42
CA HIS A 382 -23.26 12.67 -2.73
C HIS A 382 -24.70 12.20 -2.49
N ILE A 383 -25.56 13.09 -2.00
CA ILE A 383 -26.99 12.80 -1.75
C ILE A 383 -27.69 12.32 -3.03
N ASN A 384 -27.30 12.87 -4.19
CA ASN A 384 -27.86 12.50 -5.49
C ASN A 384 -27.08 11.36 -6.19
N GLY A 385 -26.29 10.59 -5.45
CA GLY A 385 -25.61 9.38 -5.93
C GLY A 385 -24.30 9.61 -6.69
N VAL A 386 -23.81 10.86 -6.77
CA VAL A 386 -22.53 11.20 -7.41
C VAL A 386 -21.39 11.10 -6.40
N ASN A 387 -20.33 10.38 -6.76
CA ASN A 387 -19.12 10.13 -6.00
C ASN A 387 -17.88 10.21 -6.92
N THR A 388 -16.68 10.04 -6.37
CA THR A 388 -15.44 10.18 -7.15
C THR A 388 -15.27 9.18 -8.28
N HIS A 389 -15.92 8.01 -8.20
CA HIS A 389 -15.76 6.95 -9.19
C HIS A 389 -16.71 7.12 -10.36
N ASN A 390 -17.83 7.82 -10.16
CA ASN A 390 -18.85 8.03 -11.20
C ASN A 390 -19.01 9.50 -11.60
N LEU A 391 -18.18 10.42 -11.10
CA LEU A 391 -18.16 11.82 -11.53
C LEU A 391 -17.80 11.90 -13.02
N TRP A 392 -18.79 12.20 -13.86
CA TRP A 392 -18.66 12.20 -15.31
C TRP A 392 -18.37 13.60 -15.86
N GLY A 393 -18.98 14.64 -15.29
CA GLY A 393 -18.79 16.00 -15.78
C GLY A 393 -19.27 17.08 -14.82
N LEU A 394 -18.61 18.23 -14.89
CA LEU A 394 -19.00 19.45 -14.21
C LEU A 394 -19.32 20.52 -15.27
N VAL A 395 -20.52 21.07 -15.23
CA VAL A 395 -20.90 22.22 -16.07
C VAL A 395 -21.17 23.42 -15.17
N VAL A 396 -20.33 24.44 -15.28
CA VAL A 396 -20.48 25.69 -14.55
C VAL A 396 -21.01 26.75 -15.50
N THR A 397 -22.19 27.29 -15.23
CA THR A 397 -22.76 28.44 -15.93
C THR A 397 -22.66 29.68 -15.05
N LYS A 398 -23.14 30.83 -15.56
CA LYS A 398 -23.19 32.07 -14.78
C LYS A 398 -24.09 31.94 -13.53
N ASP A 399 -25.13 31.13 -13.61
CA ASP A 399 -26.19 31.07 -12.61
C ASP A 399 -26.32 29.71 -11.92
N GLU A 400 -25.67 28.65 -12.42
CA GLU A 400 -25.87 27.28 -11.97
C GLU A 400 -24.58 26.43 -12.07
N VAL A 401 -24.45 25.46 -11.18
CA VAL A 401 -23.47 24.36 -11.27
C VAL A 401 -24.23 23.05 -11.44
N HIS A 402 -23.92 22.31 -12.49
CA HIS A 402 -24.44 20.97 -12.72
C HIS A 402 -23.30 19.96 -12.53
N VAL A 403 -23.48 19.05 -11.57
CA VAL A 403 -22.58 17.92 -11.34
C VAL A 403 -23.26 16.67 -11.89
N LEU A 404 -22.61 15.98 -12.82
CA LEU A 404 -23.17 14.84 -13.54
C LEU A 404 -22.43 13.56 -13.18
N GLY A 405 -23.19 12.52 -12.83
CA GLY A 405 -22.71 11.15 -12.73
C GLY A 405 -22.71 10.43 -14.08
N ASP A 406 -22.08 9.27 -14.14
CA ASP A 406 -22.02 8.40 -15.33
C ASP A 406 -23.32 7.57 -15.57
N VAL A 407 -24.26 7.59 -14.63
CA VAL A 407 -25.60 6.98 -14.74
C VAL A 407 -26.68 8.05 -14.91
N PRO A 408 -27.60 7.91 -15.88
CA PRO A 408 -28.75 8.79 -16.02
C PRO A 408 -29.58 8.89 -14.72
N GLY A 409 -29.75 10.12 -14.23
CA GLY A 409 -30.47 10.40 -12.98
C GLY A 409 -29.55 10.72 -11.79
N MET A 410 -28.27 10.36 -11.85
CA MET A 410 -27.27 10.80 -10.87
C MET A 410 -26.77 12.19 -11.25
N ARG A 411 -27.38 13.23 -10.68
CA ARG A 411 -26.96 14.62 -10.91
C ARG A 411 -27.31 15.52 -9.74
N ALA A 412 -26.51 16.56 -9.53
CA ALA A 412 -26.85 17.65 -8.63
C ALA A 412 -26.88 18.97 -9.41
N ASP A 413 -27.99 19.68 -9.30
CA ASP A 413 -28.21 21.00 -9.90
C ASP A 413 -28.22 22.05 -8.77
N ILE A 414 -27.23 22.95 -8.75
CA ILE A 414 -27.05 23.94 -7.68
C ILE A 414 -27.15 25.35 -8.25
N SER A 415 -28.08 26.16 -7.73
CA SER A 415 -28.20 27.58 -8.07
C SER A 415 -27.09 28.41 -7.41
N LEU A 416 -26.41 29.24 -8.22
CA LEU A 416 -25.43 30.22 -7.77
C LEU A 416 -26.06 31.56 -7.37
N ARG A 417 -27.37 31.75 -7.61
CA ARG A 417 -28.10 33.00 -7.28
C ARG A 417 -28.45 33.11 -5.80
N GLU A 418 -28.53 32.00 -5.09
CA GLU A 418 -28.85 31.94 -3.67
C GLU A 418 -27.57 31.91 -2.84
N ALA A 419 -27.56 32.45 -1.63
CA ALA A 419 -26.40 32.29 -0.74
C ALA A 419 -26.22 30.80 -0.39
N PRO A 420 -24.99 30.25 -0.40
CA PRO A 420 -24.78 28.87 0.03
C PRO A 420 -25.13 28.73 1.51
N PRO A 421 -25.69 27.58 1.94
CA PRO A 421 -25.75 27.24 3.35
C PRO A 421 -24.32 27.14 3.91
N SER A 422 -24.18 27.32 5.22
CA SER A 422 -22.91 27.16 5.90
C SER A 422 -22.35 25.74 5.73
N GLN A 423 -21.04 25.58 5.90
CA GLN A 423 -20.40 24.26 5.90
C GLN A 423 -21.03 23.29 6.90
N GLN A 424 -21.48 23.80 8.06
CA GLN A 424 -22.11 23.00 9.10
C GLN A 424 -23.51 22.52 8.69
N GLU A 425 -24.33 23.40 8.09
CA GLU A 425 -25.66 23.02 7.59
C GLU A 425 -25.56 21.99 6.46
N SER A 426 -24.59 22.15 5.55
CA SER A 426 -24.34 21.18 4.47
C SER A 426 -23.90 19.81 5.00
N GLN A 427 -23.09 19.79 6.07
CA GLN A 427 -22.68 18.54 6.74
C GLN A 427 -23.86 17.86 7.44
N GLN A 428 -24.72 18.64 8.13
CA GLN A 428 -25.92 18.10 8.77
C GLN A 428 -26.89 17.49 7.76
N GLN A 429 -27.05 18.08 6.57
CA GLN A 429 -27.87 17.50 5.50
C GLN A 429 -27.30 16.17 5.01
N LEU A 430 -25.97 16.08 4.88
CA LEU A 430 -25.27 14.87 4.48
C LEU A 430 -25.42 13.74 5.51
N GLU A 431 -25.27 14.07 6.79
CA GLU A 431 -25.44 13.13 7.91
C GLU A 431 -26.89 12.64 8.04
N ALA A 432 -27.86 13.54 7.87
CA ALA A 432 -29.29 13.19 7.90
C ALA A 432 -29.68 12.23 6.76
N HIS A 433 -29.04 12.34 5.60
CA HIS A 433 -29.26 11.43 4.49
C HIS A 433 -28.65 10.04 4.73
N ALA A 434 -27.49 9.94 5.40
CA ALA A 434 -26.84 8.67 5.71
C ALA A 434 -27.61 7.78 6.71
N LEU A 435 -28.62 8.34 7.39
CA LEU A 435 -29.49 7.66 8.36
C LEU A 435 -30.83 7.19 7.76
N GLN A 436 -31.09 7.45 6.48
CA GLN A 436 -32.26 7.02 5.72
C GLN A 436 -31.90 5.83 4.82
#